data_AF-A0AA38YM24-F1
#
_entry.id   AF-A0AA38YM24-F1
#
_cell.length_a   1.000
_cell.length_b   1.000
_cell.length_c   1.000
_cell.angle_alpha   90.00
_cell.angle_beta   90.00
_cell.angle_gamma   90.00
#
_symmetry.space_group_name_H-M   'P 1'
#
loop_
_entity.id
_entity.type
_entity.pdbx_description
1 polymer ?
#
loop_
_entity_poly.entity_id
_entity_poly.type
_entity_poly.pdbx_seq_one_letter_code
_entity_poly.pdbx_strand_id
1 'polypeptide(L)'
;MEHVVTTYKFLKWLCQCIQDPTAYICDLEETLVSLETQMESLMATCRDETENVEHEEKRQKKRTHGVDDWIKRVNSMADEVANLVAEGKEIGNGCPETSCPKNCLASYKLGKMAREKMDVVERMRQEGLGFREVAQPSPSPLAIKKPLSKTEGLDLLFEEVWRCLQDDNLTTIGIFGMGGIGKTTVLRMVNNKFLEMNLGLRGQQKYL
;
A
#
# COMPACT_ATOMS: atom_id res chain seq x y z
N MET A 1 0.30 -36.61 41.01
CA MET A 1 0.94 -35.57 40.17
C MET A 1 2.00 -36.15 39.23
N GLU A 2 2.76 -37.16 39.63
CA GLU A 2 3.82 -37.75 38.77
C GLU A 2 3.30 -38.45 37.51
N HIS A 3 2.15 -39.12 37.56
CA HIS A 3 1.58 -39.80 36.40
C HIS A 3 1.19 -38.83 35.26
N VAL A 4 0.70 -37.62 35.56
CA VAL A 4 0.30 -36.61 34.57
C VAL A 4 1.52 -35.99 33.88
N VAL A 5 2.60 -35.75 34.64
CA VAL A 5 3.87 -35.25 34.08
C VAL A 5 4.52 -36.30 33.18
N THR A 6 4.36 -37.58 33.53
CA THR A 6 4.93 -38.69 32.77
C THR A 6 4.17 -38.95 31.48
N THR A 7 2.83 -38.87 31.48
CA THR A 7 2.02 -39.00 30.26
C THR A 7 2.24 -37.82 29.31
N TYR A 8 2.36 -36.60 29.83
CA TYR A 8 2.71 -35.43 29.00
C TYR A 8 4.09 -35.59 28.34
N LYS A 9 5.10 -36.05 29.10
CA LYS A 9 6.43 -36.33 28.55
C LYS A 9 6.43 -37.48 27.56
N PHE A 10 5.62 -38.52 27.78
CA PHE A 10 5.52 -39.68 26.90
C PHE A 10 4.81 -39.37 25.59
N LEU A 11 3.74 -38.56 25.62
CA LEU A 11 3.07 -38.06 24.43
C LEU A 11 3.97 -37.10 23.64
N LYS A 12 4.71 -36.23 24.34
CA LYS A 12 5.71 -35.34 23.72
C LYS A 12 6.87 -36.12 23.09
N TRP A 13 7.31 -37.19 23.74
CA TRP A 13 8.34 -38.10 23.23
C TRP A 13 7.83 -38.93 22.04
N LEU A 14 6.58 -39.41 22.07
CA LEU A 14 5.92 -40.07 20.94
C LEU A 14 5.76 -39.12 19.73
N CYS A 15 5.47 -37.83 19.95
CA CYS A 15 5.52 -36.80 18.88
C CYS A 15 6.93 -36.65 18.30
N GLN A 16 8.00 -36.86 19.09
CA GLN A 16 9.40 -36.65 18.69
C GLN A 16 10.07 -37.90 18.05
N CYS A 17 9.55 -39.11 18.26
CA CYS A 17 10.16 -40.35 17.77
C CYS A 17 9.66 -40.82 16.40
N ILE A 18 8.61 -40.23 15.84
CA ILE A 18 8.17 -40.49 14.47
C ILE A 18 8.94 -39.54 13.56
N GLN A 19 9.84 -40.06 12.73
CA GLN A 19 10.51 -39.27 11.71
C GLN A 19 9.48 -38.72 10.70
N ASP A 20 9.11 -37.45 10.89
CA ASP A 20 8.70 -36.41 9.92
C ASP A 20 7.37 -36.54 9.12
N PRO A 21 6.20 -36.48 9.79
CA PRO A 21 5.16 -35.52 9.37
C PRO A 21 4.34 -34.90 10.53
N THR A 22 4.63 -35.23 11.80
CA THR A 22 3.84 -34.83 12.98
C THR A 22 4.23 -33.47 13.57
N ALA A 23 5.35 -32.87 13.16
CA ALA A 23 5.79 -31.55 13.61
C ALA A 23 4.73 -30.46 13.34
N TYR A 24 4.01 -30.56 12.22
CA TYR A 24 2.90 -29.64 11.89
C TYR A 24 1.68 -29.76 12.82
N ILE A 25 1.55 -30.90 13.53
CA ILE A 25 0.40 -31.20 14.41
C ILE A 25 0.70 -30.76 15.84
N CYS A 26 1.91 -31.03 16.34
CA CYS A 26 2.26 -30.74 17.73
C CYS A 26 2.67 -29.26 17.95
N ASP A 27 2.65 -28.43 16.89
CA ASP A 27 3.16 -27.04 16.92
C ASP A 27 2.33 -26.04 16.07
N LEU A 28 1.04 -26.33 15.86
CA LEU A 28 0.14 -25.48 15.07
C LEU A 28 0.01 -24.08 15.69
N GLU A 29 -0.13 -24.00 17.01
CA GLU A 29 -0.29 -22.73 17.74
C GLU A 29 0.94 -21.83 17.57
N GLU A 30 2.15 -22.36 17.79
CA GLU A 30 3.40 -21.60 17.58
C GLU A 30 3.56 -21.17 16.11
N THR A 31 3.22 -22.04 15.17
CA THR A 31 3.28 -21.74 13.73
C THR A 31 2.32 -20.60 13.37
N LEU A 32 1.10 -20.59 13.89
CA LEU A 32 0.13 -19.53 13.64
C LEU A 32 0.55 -18.20 14.29
N VAL A 33 1.04 -18.23 15.53
CA VAL A 33 1.58 -17.04 16.21
C VAL A 33 2.77 -16.45 15.43
N SER A 34 3.65 -17.30 14.91
CA SER A 34 4.78 -16.86 14.07
C SER A 34 4.30 -16.20 12.78
N LEU A 35 3.30 -16.79 12.11
CA LEU A 35 2.68 -16.21 10.92
C LEU A 35 2.00 -14.87 11.20
N GLU A 36 1.24 -14.74 12.29
CA GLU A 36 0.63 -13.47 12.72
C GLU A 36 1.71 -12.39 12.93
N THR A 37 2.79 -12.74 13.62
CA THR A 37 3.91 -11.81 13.88
C THR A 37 4.57 -11.33 12.59
N GLN A 38 4.80 -12.23 11.62
CA GLN A 38 5.33 -11.85 10.31
C GLN A 38 4.36 -10.95 9.55
N MET A 39 3.06 -11.26 9.62
CA MET A 39 2.02 -10.47 8.98
C MET A 39 1.95 -9.06 9.57
N GLU A 40 2.05 -8.92 10.90
CA GLU A 40 2.13 -7.61 11.57
C GLU A 40 3.33 -6.80 11.09
N SER A 41 4.50 -7.44 10.92
CA SER A 41 5.69 -6.78 10.38
C SER A 41 5.48 -6.31 8.93
N LEU A 42 4.88 -7.14 8.08
CA LEU A 42 4.53 -6.77 6.71
C LEU A 42 3.53 -5.60 6.67
N MET A 43 2.51 -5.61 7.55
CA MET A 43 1.53 -4.53 7.65
C MET A 43 2.16 -3.21 8.10
N ALA A 44 3.18 -3.26 8.96
CA ALA A 44 3.95 -2.08 9.32
C ALA A 44 4.66 -1.49 8.09
N THR A 45 5.37 -2.32 7.32
CA THR A 45 6.00 -1.89 6.05
C THR A 45 4.96 -1.34 5.06
N CYS A 46 3.78 -1.97 4.97
CA CYS A 46 2.72 -1.50 4.09
C CYS A 46 2.18 -0.12 4.50
N ARG A 47 2.11 0.19 5.80
CA ARG A 47 1.75 1.52 6.28
C ARG A 47 2.79 2.56 5.89
N ASP A 48 4.08 2.27 6.13
CA ASP A 48 5.17 3.19 5.80
C ASP A 48 5.17 3.53 4.29
N GLU A 49 5.00 2.53 3.43
CA GLU A 49 4.91 2.72 1.97
C GLU A 49 3.64 3.47 1.55
N THR A 50 2.52 3.24 2.23
CA THR A 50 1.27 3.98 1.98
C THR A 50 1.43 5.45 2.35
N GLU A 51 2.05 5.76 3.48
CA GLU A 51 2.35 7.15 3.89
C GLU A 51 3.30 7.83 2.89
N ASN A 52 4.32 7.12 2.40
CA ASN A 52 5.22 7.61 1.35
C ASN A 52 4.45 7.91 0.05
N VAL A 53 3.54 7.03 -0.37
CA VAL A 53 2.67 7.25 -1.53
C VAL A 53 1.81 8.50 -1.34
N GLU A 54 1.15 8.64 -0.19
CA GLU A 54 0.30 9.81 0.10
C GLU A 54 1.11 11.11 0.10
N HIS A 55 2.34 11.09 0.63
CA HIS A 55 3.24 12.23 0.57
C HIS A 55 3.60 12.62 -0.87
N GLU A 56 3.94 11.65 -1.72
CA GLU A 56 4.28 11.93 -3.11
C GLU A 56 3.04 12.35 -3.95
N GLU A 57 1.85 11.84 -3.64
CA GLU A 57 0.61 12.26 -4.29
C GLU A 57 0.24 13.72 -3.98
N LYS A 58 0.53 14.21 -2.77
CA LYS A 58 0.44 15.66 -2.45
C LYS A 58 1.33 16.51 -3.35
N ARG A 59 2.41 15.93 -3.88
CA ARG A 59 3.34 16.57 -4.83
C ARG A 59 2.94 16.38 -6.30
N GLN A 60 1.68 16.04 -6.56
CA GLN A 60 1.13 15.83 -7.91
C GLN A 60 1.80 14.67 -8.67
N LYS A 61 2.43 13.74 -7.95
CA LYS A 61 2.88 12.48 -8.53
C LYS A 61 1.75 11.45 -8.48
N LYS A 62 1.85 10.43 -9.32
CA LYS A 62 0.94 9.29 -9.33
C LYS A 62 1.69 8.08 -8.78
N ARG A 63 1.08 7.38 -7.82
CA ARG A 63 1.60 6.08 -7.33
C ARG A 63 1.89 5.13 -8.49
N THR A 64 2.95 4.35 -8.38
CA THR A 64 3.27 3.35 -9.39
C THR A 64 2.28 2.19 -9.33
N HIS A 65 2.08 1.52 -10.47
CA HIS A 65 1.26 0.31 -10.52
C HIS A 65 1.82 -0.81 -9.63
N GLY A 66 3.14 -0.95 -9.56
CA GLY A 66 3.79 -1.95 -8.72
C GLY A 66 3.46 -1.80 -7.23
N VAL A 67 3.52 -0.56 -6.71
CA VAL A 67 3.17 -0.28 -5.31
C VAL A 67 1.67 -0.48 -5.07
N ASP A 68 0.81 -0.02 -5.98
CA ASP A 68 -0.64 -0.18 -5.85
C ASP A 68 -1.07 -1.67 -5.81
N ASP A 69 -0.50 -2.49 -6.70
CA ASP A 69 -0.79 -3.93 -6.74
C ASP A 69 -0.17 -4.67 -5.55
N TRP A 70 0.98 -4.22 -5.05
CA TRP A 70 1.58 -4.76 -3.83
C TRP A 70 0.71 -4.49 -2.60
N ILE A 71 0.26 -3.24 -2.38
CA ILE A 71 -0.63 -2.90 -1.26
C ILE A 71 -1.90 -3.76 -1.27
N LYS A 72 -2.52 -3.97 -2.44
CA LYS A 72 -3.70 -4.84 -2.58
C LYS A 72 -3.40 -6.29 -2.19
N ARG A 73 -2.27 -6.83 -2.64
CA ARG A 73 -1.85 -8.20 -2.29
C ARG A 73 -1.59 -8.36 -0.80
N VAL A 74 -0.97 -7.36 -0.15
CA VAL A 74 -0.75 -7.38 1.29
C VAL A 74 -2.07 -7.42 2.04
N ASN A 75 -3.04 -6.56 1.67
CA ASN A 75 -4.36 -6.57 2.30
C ASN A 75 -5.11 -7.90 2.10
N SER A 76 -5.07 -8.48 0.89
CA SER A 76 -5.65 -9.81 0.63
C SER A 76 -4.99 -10.89 1.49
N MET A 77 -3.67 -10.85 1.63
CA MET A 77 -2.94 -11.81 2.47
C MET A 77 -3.30 -11.64 3.95
N ALA A 78 -3.54 -10.40 4.41
CA ALA A 78 -3.98 -10.13 5.78
C ALA A 78 -5.30 -10.86 6.09
N ASP A 79 -6.27 -10.76 5.18
CA ASP A 79 -7.57 -11.42 5.31
C ASP A 79 -7.41 -12.94 5.32
N GLU A 80 -6.56 -13.49 4.44
CA GLU A 80 -6.29 -14.93 4.39
C GLU A 80 -5.60 -15.44 5.66
N VAL A 81 -4.65 -14.69 6.23
CA VAL A 81 -3.98 -15.02 7.50
C VAL A 81 -4.98 -14.96 8.66
N ALA A 82 -5.82 -13.91 8.71
CA ALA A 82 -6.84 -13.77 9.75
C ALA A 82 -7.83 -14.94 9.76
N ASN A 83 -8.27 -15.39 8.57
CA ASN A 83 -9.13 -16.55 8.44
C ASN A 83 -8.45 -17.84 8.92
N LEU A 84 -7.20 -18.09 8.53
CA LEU A 84 -6.45 -19.28 8.98
C LEU A 84 -6.23 -19.30 10.49
N VAL A 85 -5.96 -18.16 11.11
CA VAL A 85 -5.84 -18.05 12.56
C VAL A 85 -7.18 -18.36 13.23
N ALA A 86 -8.29 -17.85 12.70
CA ALA A 86 -9.61 -18.13 13.23
C ALA A 86 -9.94 -19.64 13.17
N GLU A 87 -9.69 -20.28 12.03
CA GLU A 87 -9.83 -21.75 11.88
C GLU A 87 -8.94 -22.53 12.86
N GLY A 88 -7.71 -22.06 13.07
CA GLY A 88 -6.78 -22.66 14.03
C GLY A 88 -7.28 -22.59 15.48
N LYS A 89 -7.86 -21.46 15.88
CA LYS A 89 -8.46 -21.27 17.22
C LYS A 89 -9.67 -22.19 17.43
N GLU A 90 -10.48 -22.40 16.40
CA GLU A 90 -11.62 -23.33 16.46
C GLU A 90 -11.19 -24.78 16.68
N ILE A 91 -10.08 -25.21 16.04
CA ILE A 91 -9.52 -26.56 16.22
C ILE A 91 -8.84 -26.71 17.59
N GLY A 92 -8.12 -25.68 18.06
CA GLY A 92 -7.46 -25.67 19.37
C GLY A 92 -8.43 -25.74 20.56
N ASN A 93 -9.63 -25.17 20.42
CA ASN A 93 -10.67 -25.21 21.44
C ASN A 93 -11.38 -26.58 21.54
N GLY A 94 -11.04 -27.55 20.69
CA GLY A 94 -11.66 -28.87 20.63
C GLY A 94 -10.70 -30.03 20.89
N CYS A 95 -10.20 -30.21 22.12
CA CYS A 95 -10.04 -31.55 22.72
C CYS A 95 -9.56 -31.54 24.19
N PRO A 96 -10.42 -31.89 25.15
CA PRO A 96 -9.99 -32.54 26.39
C PRO A 96 -9.77 -34.04 26.11
N GLU A 97 -8.60 -34.54 26.50
CA GLU A 97 -8.27 -35.96 26.72
C GLU A 97 -8.70 -36.99 25.65
N THR A 98 -7.71 -37.41 24.83
CA THR A 98 -7.53 -38.79 24.28
C THR A 98 -8.15 -39.27 22.96
N SER A 99 -8.88 -38.50 22.14
CA SER A 99 -9.32 -39.06 20.84
C SER A 99 -9.78 -38.02 19.82
N CYS A 100 -8.97 -37.73 18.78
CA CYS A 100 -9.51 -37.48 17.42
C CYS A 100 -8.44 -37.42 16.31
N PRO A 101 -8.35 -38.44 15.42
CA PRO A 101 -7.53 -38.39 14.21
C PRO A 101 -7.92 -37.27 13.22
N LYS A 102 -9.19 -36.83 13.24
CA LYS A 102 -9.71 -35.77 12.36
C LYS A 102 -9.14 -34.40 12.69
N ASN A 103 -9.01 -34.07 13.98
CA ASN A 103 -8.41 -32.81 14.42
C ASN A 103 -6.91 -32.80 14.12
N CYS A 104 -6.21 -33.93 14.27
CA CYS A 104 -4.81 -34.05 13.86
C CYS A 104 -4.59 -33.80 12.35
N LEU A 105 -5.46 -34.35 11.48
CA LEU A 105 -5.36 -34.11 10.03
C LEU A 105 -5.70 -32.66 9.66
N ALA A 106 -6.69 -32.06 10.30
CA ALA A 106 -7.04 -30.65 10.10
C ALA A 106 -5.89 -29.73 10.57
N SER A 107 -5.34 -29.98 11.76
CA SER A 107 -4.17 -29.26 12.30
C SER A 107 -2.95 -29.41 11.39
N TYR A 108 -2.68 -30.61 10.87
CA TYR A 108 -1.61 -30.83 9.89
C TYR A 108 -1.80 -29.96 8.65
N LYS A 109 -3.00 -29.96 8.05
CA LYS A 109 -3.31 -29.19 6.85
C LYS A 109 -3.15 -27.69 7.09
N LEU A 110 -3.68 -27.18 8.19
CA LEU A 110 -3.55 -25.77 8.55
C LEU A 110 -2.10 -25.38 8.84
N GLY A 111 -1.37 -26.19 9.61
CA GLY A 111 0.03 -25.95 9.92
C GLY A 111 0.89 -25.91 8.65
N LYS A 112 0.58 -26.77 7.68
CA LYS A 112 1.22 -26.75 6.35
C LYS A 112 0.91 -25.45 5.59
N MET A 113 -0.37 -25.06 5.49
CA MET A 113 -0.76 -23.82 4.82
C MET A 113 -0.16 -22.57 5.49
N ALA A 114 -0.10 -22.56 6.82
CA ALA A 114 0.48 -21.46 7.59
C ALA A 114 1.96 -21.28 7.24
N ARG A 115 2.75 -22.38 7.21
CA ARG A 115 4.16 -22.32 6.81
C ARG A 115 4.35 -21.88 5.36
N GLU A 116 3.54 -22.39 4.44
CA GLU A 116 3.58 -21.95 3.03
C GLU A 116 3.32 -20.44 2.91
N LYS A 117 2.41 -19.89 3.75
CA LYS A 117 2.14 -18.46 3.78
C LYS A 117 3.25 -17.63 4.41
N MET A 118 3.97 -18.14 5.42
CA MET A 118 5.13 -17.44 6.00
C MET A 118 6.14 -17.07 4.91
N ASP A 119 6.47 -18.01 4.02
CA ASP A 119 7.37 -17.75 2.89
C ASP A 119 6.82 -16.71 1.90
N VAL A 120 5.50 -16.63 1.73
CA VAL A 120 4.86 -15.62 0.87
C VAL A 120 4.90 -14.24 1.56
N VAL A 121 4.56 -14.17 2.84
CA VAL A 121 4.57 -12.95 3.65
C VAL A 121 5.97 -12.34 3.69
N GLU A 122 7.01 -13.15 3.94
CA GLU A 122 8.38 -12.66 3.96
C GLU A 122 8.82 -12.16 2.57
N ARG A 123 8.46 -12.84 1.48
CA ARG A 123 8.74 -12.35 0.12
C ARG A 123 8.05 -11.01 -0.17
N MET A 124 6.79 -10.87 0.21
CA MET A 124 6.07 -9.60 0.07
C MET A 124 6.73 -8.49 0.90
N ARG A 125 7.23 -8.82 2.09
CA ARG A 125 7.95 -7.88 2.94
C ARG A 125 9.24 -7.38 2.29
N GLN A 126 10.04 -8.29 1.73
CA GLN A 126 11.25 -7.94 0.99
C GLN A 126 10.95 -7.11 -0.27
N GLU A 127 9.84 -7.40 -0.95
CA GLU A 127 9.36 -6.58 -2.09
C GLU A 127 9.05 -5.14 -1.64
N GLY A 128 8.32 -4.99 -0.52
CA GLY A 128 8.00 -3.68 0.07
C GLY A 128 9.24 -2.87 0.44
N LEU A 129 10.20 -3.50 1.14
CA LEU A 129 11.49 -2.89 1.49
C LEU A 129 12.36 -2.53 0.28
N GLY A 130 12.06 -3.12 -0.89
CA GLY A 130 12.79 -2.92 -2.14
C GLY A 130 12.32 -1.72 -2.98
N PHE A 131 11.23 -1.04 -2.60
CA PHE A 131 10.73 0.10 -3.36
C PHE A 131 11.66 1.31 -3.21
N ARG A 132 12.32 1.69 -4.31
CA ARG A 132 13.13 2.92 -4.38
C ARG A 132 12.33 4.15 -4.79
N GLU A 133 11.30 3.96 -5.60
CA GLU A 133 10.43 5.03 -6.08
C GLU A 133 8.98 4.56 -6.03
N VAL A 134 8.20 5.18 -5.13
CA VAL A 134 6.82 4.77 -4.86
C VAL A 134 5.80 5.43 -5.78
N ALA A 135 6.18 6.58 -6.36
CA ALA A 135 5.34 7.38 -7.21
C ALA A 135 6.18 8.10 -8.27
N GLN A 136 5.61 8.25 -9.45
CA GLN A 136 6.25 8.89 -10.59
C GLN A 136 5.51 10.17 -10.97
N PRO A 137 6.19 11.14 -11.62
CA PRO A 137 5.53 12.33 -12.13
C PRO A 137 4.31 11.95 -12.96
N SER A 138 3.14 12.44 -12.55
CA SER A 138 1.92 12.18 -13.29
C SER A 138 2.00 12.92 -14.62
N PRO A 139 1.81 12.25 -15.78
CA PRO A 139 1.71 12.95 -17.05
C PRO A 139 0.42 13.79 -17.17
N SER A 140 -0.45 13.78 -16.15
CA SER A 140 -1.67 14.58 -16.12
C SER A 140 -1.34 16.06 -16.34
N PRO A 141 -2.05 16.76 -17.24
CA PRO A 141 -1.72 18.14 -17.52
C PRO A 141 -2.08 18.97 -16.29
N LEU A 142 -1.10 19.76 -15.81
CA LEU A 142 -1.23 20.72 -14.70
C LEU A 142 -2.40 21.73 -14.89
N ALA A 143 -3.06 21.73 -16.05
CA ALA A 143 -4.23 22.52 -16.37
C ALA A 143 -5.03 21.88 -17.53
N ILE A 144 -6.30 22.24 -17.70
CA ILE A 144 -7.12 21.86 -18.87
C ILE A 144 -7.28 23.09 -19.73
N LYS A 145 -7.08 22.99 -21.06
CA LYS A 145 -7.23 24.15 -21.95
C LYS A 145 -8.66 24.65 -21.84
N LYS A 146 -8.81 25.91 -21.48
CA LYS A 146 -10.12 26.53 -21.29
C LYS A 146 -10.49 27.36 -22.53
N PRO A 147 -11.74 27.32 -23.01
CA PRO A 147 -12.17 28.13 -24.15
C PRO A 147 -12.02 29.63 -23.87
N LEU A 148 -11.31 30.33 -24.75
CA LEU A 148 -11.18 31.78 -24.72
C LEU A 148 -12.02 32.37 -25.86
N SER A 149 -12.92 33.29 -25.54
CA SER A 149 -13.48 34.20 -26.53
C SER A 149 -12.42 35.21 -26.93
N LYS A 150 -12.48 35.73 -28.17
CA LYS A 150 -11.65 36.86 -28.59
C LYS A 150 -11.99 38.03 -27.66
N THR A 151 -11.05 38.39 -26.78
CA THR A 151 -11.27 39.39 -25.74
C THR A 151 -10.15 40.41 -25.88
N GLU A 152 -10.51 41.64 -26.24
CA GLU A 152 -9.57 42.74 -26.44
C GLU A 152 -9.54 43.61 -25.18
N GLY A 153 -8.35 44.11 -24.79
CA GLY A 153 -8.19 45.03 -23.67
C GLY A 153 -7.87 44.40 -22.31
N LEU A 154 -7.63 43.09 -22.24
CA LEU A 154 -7.15 42.42 -21.02
C LEU A 154 -5.63 42.14 -21.03
N ASP A 155 -4.93 42.47 -22.10
CA ASP A 155 -3.51 42.11 -22.31
C ASP A 155 -2.59 42.72 -21.26
N LEU A 156 -2.82 43.98 -20.87
CA LEU A 156 -2.03 44.65 -19.84
C LEU A 156 -2.20 43.99 -18.46
N LEU A 157 -3.43 43.68 -18.09
CA LEU A 157 -3.73 42.99 -16.82
C LEU A 157 -3.16 41.57 -16.83
N PHE A 158 -3.21 40.90 -17.96
CA PHE A 158 -2.60 39.60 -18.14
C PHE A 158 -1.08 39.64 -17.93
N GLU A 159 -0.38 40.55 -18.60
CA GLU A 159 1.08 40.69 -18.47
C GLU A 159 1.50 41.10 -17.06
N GLU A 160 0.72 41.94 -16.38
CA GLU A 160 0.96 42.30 -14.99
C GLU A 160 0.85 41.08 -14.06
N VAL A 161 -0.27 40.32 -14.16
CA VAL A 161 -0.46 39.09 -13.39
C VAL A 161 0.64 38.07 -13.71
N TRP A 162 1.00 37.94 -14.99
CA TRP A 162 2.03 37.02 -15.45
C TRP A 162 3.42 37.37 -14.92
N ARG A 163 3.76 38.66 -14.81
CA ARG A 163 4.99 39.13 -14.19
C ARG A 163 5.01 38.86 -12.69
N CYS A 164 3.89 39.10 -11.99
CA CYS A 164 3.79 38.79 -10.56
C CYS A 164 3.95 37.29 -10.28
N LEU A 165 3.49 36.42 -11.19
CA LEU A 165 3.66 34.97 -11.08
C LEU A 165 5.11 34.49 -11.29
N GLN A 166 5.98 35.32 -11.88
CA GLN A 166 7.41 35.02 -12.05
C GLN A 166 8.26 35.56 -10.90
N ASP A 167 7.67 36.29 -9.95
CA ASP A 167 8.37 36.81 -8.80
C ASP A 167 8.34 35.78 -7.66
N ASP A 168 9.50 35.16 -7.39
CA ASP A 168 9.66 34.14 -6.33
C ASP A 168 9.34 34.68 -4.92
N ASN A 169 9.26 36.00 -4.73
CA ASN A 169 8.88 36.60 -3.45
C ASN A 169 7.36 36.63 -3.22
N LEU A 170 6.55 36.39 -4.25
CA LEU A 170 5.09 36.44 -4.18
C LEU A 170 4.49 35.04 -4.10
N THR A 171 3.83 34.73 -2.98
CA THR A 171 3.17 33.44 -2.78
C THR A 171 1.69 33.43 -3.19
N THR A 172 1.04 34.59 -3.27
CA THR A 172 -0.40 34.70 -3.58
C THR A 172 -0.72 36.01 -4.27
N ILE A 173 -1.57 35.94 -5.31
CA ILE A 173 -2.05 37.10 -6.07
C ILE A 173 -3.57 37.16 -5.99
N GLY A 174 -4.10 38.28 -5.50
CA GLY A 174 -5.54 38.56 -5.49
C GLY A 174 -5.95 39.46 -6.66
N ILE A 175 -6.94 39.04 -7.45
CA ILE A 175 -7.55 39.86 -8.50
C ILE A 175 -8.97 40.25 -8.04
N PHE A 176 -9.21 41.53 -7.80
CA PHE A 176 -10.49 42.06 -7.30
C PHE A 176 -11.08 43.15 -8.19
N GLY A 177 -12.38 43.43 -8.04
CA GLY A 177 -13.09 44.48 -8.79
C GLY A 177 -14.54 44.10 -9.14
N MET A 178 -15.25 44.98 -9.84
CA MET A 178 -16.65 44.79 -10.24
C MET A 178 -16.89 43.52 -11.07
N GLY A 179 -18.14 43.02 -11.05
CA GLY A 179 -18.56 41.92 -11.92
C GLY A 179 -18.45 42.28 -13.41
N GLY A 180 -18.18 41.31 -14.27
CA GLY A 180 -18.12 41.51 -15.73
C GLY A 180 -16.81 42.06 -16.30
N ILE A 181 -15.87 42.53 -15.47
CA ILE A 181 -14.61 43.14 -15.94
C ILE A 181 -13.56 42.15 -16.48
N GLY A 182 -13.87 40.85 -16.54
CA GLY A 182 -12.96 39.84 -17.12
C GLY A 182 -11.94 39.20 -16.17
N LYS A 183 -12.06 39.32 -14.84
CA LYS A 183 -11.14 38.67 -13.87
C LYS A 183 -10.95 37.16 -14.13
N THR A 184 -12.06 36.43 -14.28
CA THR A 184 -12.05 34.99 -14.60
C THR A 184 -11.47 34.71 -15.99
N THR A 185 -11.59 35.66 -16.91
CA THR A 185 -11.01 35.56 -18.26
C THR A 185 -9.49 35.65 -18.19
N VAL A 186 -8.93 36.56 -17.38
CA VAL A 186 -7.47 36.64 -17.16
C VAL A 186 -6.92 35.36 -16.53
N LEU A 187 -7.58 34.83 -15.50
CA LEU A 187 -7.19 33.54 -14.90
C LEU A 187 -7.21 32.40 -15.93
N ARG A 188 -8.15 32.46 -16.88
CA ARG A 188 -8.24 31.50 -17.98
C ARG A 188 -7.07 31.62 -18.97
N MET A 189 -6.65 32.85 -19.28
CA MET A 189 -5.47 33.12 -20.12
C MET A 189 -4.20 32.59 -19.44
N VAL A 190 -4.02 32.86 -18.14
CA VAL A 190 -2.90 32.38 -17.34
C VAL A 190 -2.83 30.85 -17.35
N ASN A 191 -3.95 30.18 -17.07
CA ASN A 191 -4.07 28.72 -17.14
C ASN A 191 -3.63 28.17 -18.51
N ASN A 192 -4.06 28.81 -19.60
CA ASN A 192 -3.71 28.38 -20.95
C ASN A 192 -2.23 28.63 -21.29
N LYS A 193 -1.63 29.74 -20.83
CA LYS A 193 -0.18 29.99 -21.03
C LYS A 193 0.67 28.97 -20.28
N PHE A 194 0.31 28.61 -19.05
CA PHE A 194 0.97 27.52 -18.33
C PHE A 194 0.88 26.19 -19.08
N LEU A 195 -0.26 25.90 -19.73
CA LEU A 195 -0.40 24.70 -20.55
C LEU A 195 0.53 24.68 -21.75
N GLU A 196 0.63 25.81 -22.46
CA GLU A 196 1.51 25.95 -23.62
C GLU A 196 2.98 25.74 -23.23
N MET A 197 3.43 26.31 -22.12
CA MET A 197 4.80 26.11 -21.61
C MET A 197 5.07 24.66 -21.22
N ASN A 198 4.13 24.01 -20.54
CA ASN A 198 4.26 22.60 -20.12
C ASN A 198 4.18 21.60 -21.30
N LEU A 199 3.51 21.97 -22.40
CA LEU A 199 3.51 21.18 -23.64
C LEU A 199 4.82 21.35 -24.41
N GLY A 200 5.42 22.55 -24.39
CA GLY A 200 6.72 22.82 -25.00
C GLY A 200 7.87 22.00 -24.37
N LEU A 201 7.86 21.84 -23.04
CA LEU A 201 8.86 21.03 -22.33
C LEU A 201 8.76 19.52 -22.64
N ARG A 202 7.55 19.00 -22.91
CA ARG A 202 7.36 17.60 -23.32
C ARG A 202 7.80 17.31 -24.76
N GLY A 203 7.90 18.34 -25.61
CA GLY A 203 8.42 18.19 -26.97
C GLY A 203 9.93 17.91 -27.03
N GLN A 204 10.69 18.26 -26.00
CA GLN A 204 12.14 18.06 -25.96
C GLN A 204 12.59 16.74 -25.32
N GLN A 205 11.70 16.05 -24.59
CA GLN A 205 11.97 14.70 -24.07
C GLN A 205 11.73 13.58 -25.09
N LYS A 206 11.27 13.88 -26.31
CA LYS A 206 11.10 12.89 -27.39
C LYS A 206 12.36 12.66 -28.23
N TYR A 207 13.48 13.32 -27.90
CA TYR A 207 14.74 13.26 -28.67
C TYR A 207 15.97 12.94 -27.82
N LEU A 208 15.78 12.41 -26.60
CA LEU A 208 16.81 11.79 -25.77
C LEU A 208 16.36 10.37 -25.43
#